data_AF-A0A3D1GFE7-F1
#
_entry.id   AF-A0A3D1GFE7-F1
#
_cell.length_a   1.000
_cell.length_b   1.000
_cell.length_c   1.000
_cell.angle_alpha   90.00
_cell.angle_beta   90.00
_cell.angle_gamma   90.00
#
_symmetry.space_group_name_H-M   'P 1'
#
loop_
_entity.id
_entity.type
_entity.pdbx_description
1 polymer ?
#
loop_
_entity_poly.entity_id
_entity_poly.type
_entity_poly.pdbx_seq_one_letter_code
_entity_poly.pdbx_strand_id
1 'polypeptide(L)'
;IGGLYAFSQDRPAMFETGTDHYLVLNASISGDLHIQQQPVSIALKVNNLFDELYVDHLSTLKEMGYYNMGRNISIQLRIPFKTQIK
;
A
#
# COMPACT_ATOMS: atom_id res chain seq x y z
N ILE A 1 7.37 4.93 -7.67
CA ILE A 1 7.35 5.29 -6.23
C ILE A 1 6.18 6.23 -6.03
N GLY A 2 5.37 5.99 -5.01
CA GLY A 2 4.24 6.84 -4.64
C GLY A 2 4.15 6.95 -3.13
N GLY A 3 3.47 7.96 -2.61
CA GLY A 3 3.34 8.14 -1.16
C GLY A 3 2.03 8.78 -0.77
N LEU A 4 1.67 8.60 0.50
CA LEU A 4 0.57 9.26 1.17
C LEU A 4 1.14 10.02 2.35
N TYR A 5 0.89 11.33 2.39
CA TYR A 5 1.20 12.17 3.54
C TYR A 5 -0.13 12.61 4.16
N ALA A 6 -0.33 12.30 5.43
CA ALA A 6 -1.45 12.80 6.22
C ALA A 6 -0.92 13.87 7.17
N PHE A 7 -1.56 15.04 7.19
CA PHE A 7 -1.22 16.11 8.14
C PHE A 7 -1.74 15.78 9.54
N SER A 8 -1.10 16.36 10.57
CA SER A 8 -1.54 16.23 11.95
C SER A 8 -2.98 16.74 12.11
N GLN A 9 -3.76 16.07 12.96
CA GLN A 9 -5.07 16.50 13.41
C GLN A 9 -5.00 16.88 14.88
N ASP A 10 -4.91 18.19 15.11
CA ASP A 10 -4.76 18.79 16.44
C ASP A 10 -6.07 19.38 16.99
N ARG A 11 -7.20 19.22 16.26
CA ARG A 11 -8.53 19.70 16.67
C ARG A 11 -9.53 18.54 16.78
N PRO A 12 -9.31 17.57 17.69
CA PRO A 12 -10.25 16.48 17.93
C PRO A 12 -11.56 16.96 18.58
N ALA A 13 -12.63 16.18 18.43
CA ALA A 13 -13.84 16.37 19.23
C ALA A 13 -13.60 16.06 20.72
N MET A 14 -14.59 16.34 21.58
CA MET A 14 -14.49 16.21 23.04
C MET A 14 -14.02 14.84 23.54
N PHE A 15 -14.34 13.76 22.81
CA PHE A 15 -14.02 12.38 23.18
C PHE A 15 -13.04 11.71 22.22
N GLU A 16 -12.30 12.51 21.45
CA GLU A 16 -11.28 12.04 20.52
C GLU A 16 -9.89 12.47 21.00
N THR A 17 -8.88 11.71 20.60
CA THR A 17 -7.48 12.05 20.80
C THR A 17 -6.90 12.67 19.52
N GLY A 18 -5.92 13.58 19.65
CA GLY A 18 -5.17 14.09 18.49
C GLY A 18 -4.47 12.96 17.72
N THR A 19 -4.17 13.18 16.44
CA THR A 19 -3.37 12.23 15.64
C THR A 19 -2.23 12.97 14.98
N ASP A 20 -1.00 12.49 15.19
CA ASP A 20 0.18 13.04 14.53
C ASP A 20 0.15 12.79 13.01
N HIS A 21 0.85 13.64 12.27
CA HIS A 21 1.12 13.43 10.85
C HIS A 21 1.91 12.14 10.63
N TYR A 22 1.78 11.58 9.43
CA TYR A 22 2.59 10.44 9.02
C TYR A 22 2.84 10.48 7.51
N LEU A 23 3.91 9.80 7.08
CA LEU A 23 4.28 9.62 5.67
C LEU A 23 4.44 8.14 5.37
N VAL A 24 3.56 7.60 4.52
CA VAL A 24 3.71 6.24 3.98
C VAL A 24 4.26 6.34 2.57
N LEU A 25 5.45 5.77 2.34
CA LEU A 25 6.06 5.66 1.02
C LEU A 25 5.95 4.24 0.48
N ASN A 26 5.59 4.12 -0.78
CA ASN A 26 5.41 2.86 -1.50
C ASN A 26 6.34 2.82 -2.71
N ALA A 27 6.97 1.67 -2.93
CA ALA A 27 7.86 1.44 -4.05
C ALA A 27 7.42 0.21 -4.84
N SER A 28 7.60 0.26 -6.15
CA SER A 28 7.36 -0.89 -7.02
C SER A 28 8.30 -0.86 -8.20
N ILE A 29 8.76 -2.03 -8.59
CA ILE A 29 9.44 -2.27 -9.85
C ILE A 29 8.67 -3.36 -10.61
N SER A 30 8.49 -3.17 -11.91
CA SER A 30 7.81 -4.12 -12.77
C SER A 30 8.50 -4.22 -14.12
N GLY A 31 8.41 -5.39 -14.75
CA GLY A 31 8.94 -5.63 -16.08
C GLY A 31 8.05 -6.59 -16.85
N ASP A 32 7.97 -6.36 -18.15
CA ASP A 32 7.30 -7.24 -19.09
C ASP A 32 8.35 -8.09 -19.82
N LEU A 33 8.10 -9.39 -19.87
CA LEU A 33 8.93 -10.40 -20.52
C LEU A 33 8.10 -11.14 -21.57
N HIS A 34 8.72 -11.45 -22.70
CA HIS A 34 8.13 -12.35 -23.68
C HIS A 34 8.81 -13.72 -23.55
N ILE A 35 8.07 -14.69 -23.00
CA ILE A 35 8.51 -16.09 -22.97
C ILE A 35 7.91 -16.75 -24.21
N GLN A 36 8.73 -16.89 -25.26
CA GLN A 36 8.28 -17.27 -26.61
C GLN A 36 7.21 -16.28 -27.14
N GLN A 37 5.97 -16.73 -27.33
CA GLN A 37 4.84 -15.92 -27.81
C GLN A 37 3.88 -15.50 -26.68
N GLN A 38 4.23 -15.85 -25.43
CA GLN A 38 3.45 -15.55 -24.24
C GLN A 38 4.02 -14.30 -23.56
N PRO A 39 3.28 -13.18 -23.53
CA PRO A 39 3.65 -12.05 -22.68
C PRO A 39 3.45 -12.43 -21.21
N VAL A 40 4.39 -12.01 -20.37
CA VAL A 40 4.40 -12.25 -18.92
C VAL A 40 4.84 -10.96 -18.24
N SER A 41 4.06 -10.45 -17.28
CA SER A 41 4.47 -9.30 -16.46
C SER A 41 4.84 -9.76 -15.06
N ILE A 42 5.98 -9.30 -14.55
CA ILE A 42 6.44 -9.55 -13.19
C ILE A 42 6.54 -8.21 -12.47
N ALA A 43 6.10 -8.13 -11.22
CA ALA A 43 6.31 -6.96 -10.38
C ALA A 43 6.68 -7.34 -8.95
N LEU A 44 7.57 -6.56 -8.35
CA LEU A 44 7.84 -6.53 -6.92
C LEU A 44 7.32 -5.22 -6.36
N LYS A 45 6.47 -5.28 -5.34
CA LYS A 45 5.89 -4.11 -4.68
C LYS A 45 6.20 -4.15 -3.19
N VAL A 46 6.55 -3.00 -2.65
CA VAL A 46 6.74 -2.77 -1.22
C VAL A 46 5.82 -1.61 -0.83
N ASN A 47 4.79 -1.92 -0.06
CA ASN A 47 3.94 -0.92 0.58
C ASN A 47 4.50 -0.63 1.97
N ASN A 48 4.46 0.65 2.38
CA ASN A 48 5.07 1.13 3.61
C ASN A 48 6.57 0.77 3.70
N LEU A 49 7.35 1.34 2.78
CA LEU A 49 8.78 1.11 2.57
C LEU A 49 9.61 1.29 3.83
N PHE A 50 9.25 2.26 4.67
CA PHE A 50 9.98 2.61 5.89
C PHE A 50 9.40 1.99 7.17
N ASP A 51 8.38 1.13 7.07
CA ASP A 51 7.71 0.53 8.23
C ASP A 51 7.08 1.54 9.20
N GLU A 52 6.55 2.64 8.64
CA GLU A 52 5.87 3.66 9.42
C GLU A 52 4.73 3.02 10.23
N LEU A 53 4.70 3.26 11.54
CA LEU A 53 3.60 2.87 12.41
C LEU A 53 2.57 4.00 12.39
N TYR A 54 1.41 3.77 11.77
CA TYR A 54 0.43 4.83 11.56
C TYR A 54 -0.99 4.35 11.79
N VAL A 55 -1.88 5.30 12.06
CA VAL A 55 -3.32 5.07 12.19
C VAL A 55 -4.05 6.31 11.68
N ASP A 56 -5.08 6.11 10.88
CA ASP A 56 -5.90 7.21 10.42
C ASP A 56 -6.66 7.84 11.57
N HIS A 57 -6.76 9.18 11.60
CA HIS A 57 -7.49 9.88 12.65
C HIS A 57 -8.93 9.40 12.80
N LEU A 58 -9.60 9.11 11.68
CA LEU A 58 -10.99 8.63 11.64
C LEU A 58 -11.13 7.11 11.80
N SER A 59 -10.04 6.38 12.07
CA SER A 59 -10.12 4.95 12.33
C SER A 59 -10.83 4.70 13.66
N THR A 60 -11.97 4.03 13.63
CA THR A 60 -12.68 3.61 14.85
C THR A 60 -11.87 2.60 15.69
N LEU A 61 -10.84 1.98 15.09
CA LEU A 61 -9.93 1.05 15.78
C LEU A 61 -8.77 1.77 16.48
N LYS A 62 -8.60 3.09 16.28
CA LYS A 62 -7.53 3.90 16.89
C LYS A 62 -7.56 3.83 18.42
N GLU A 63 -8.74 3.99 19.00
CA GLU A 63 -8.93 3.96 20.47
C GLU A 63 -8.62 2.59 21.08
N MET A 64 -8.61 1.53 20.26
CA MET A 64 -8.20 0.19 20.66
C MET A 64 -6.70 -0.08 20.42
N GLY A 65 -5.94 0.89 19.93
CA GLY A 65 -4.51 0.75 19.64
C GLY A 65 -4.20 -0.13 18.42
N TYR A 66 -5.17 -0.34 17.52
CA TYR A 66 -4.93 -1.05 16.26
C TYR A 66 -4.44 -0.08 15.19
N TYR A 67 -3.19 -0.29 14.78
CA TYR A 67 -2.54 0.47 13.72
C TYR A 67 -2.83 -0.13 12.35
N ASN A 68 -2.68 0.70 11.32
CA ASN A 68 -2.72 0.27 9.94
C ASN A 68 -1.54 -0.66 9.63
N MET A 69 -1.64 -1.38 8.51
CA MET A 69 -0.66 -2.38 8.14
C MET A 69 0.74 -1.76 7.95
N GLY A 70 1.74 -2.36 8.61
CA GLY A 70 3.16 -2.02 8.47
C GLY A 70 3.73 -2.38 7.09
N ARG A 71 5.05 -2.59 6.99
CA ARG A 71 5.71 -2.95 5.73
C ARG A 71 5.13 -4.24 5.15
N ASN A 72 4.64 -4.16 3.92
CA ASN A 72 4.08 -5.28 3.18
C ASN A 72 4.77 -5.45 1.83
N ILE A 73 5.38 -6.63 1.60
CA ILE A 73 6.12 -6.96 0.39
C ILE A 73 5.31 -7.98 -0.41
N SER A 74 5.07 -7.70 -1.69
CA SER A 74 4.32 -8.59 -2.58
C SER A 74 5.01 -8.77 -3.92
N ILE A 75 4.89 -9.97 -4.47
CA ILE A 75 5.32 -10.32 -5.83
C ILE A 75 4.07 -10.59 -6.65
N GLN A 76 3.99 -10.03 -7.85
CA GLN A 76 2.92 -10.23 -8.81
C GLN A 76 3.46 -10.88 -10.07
N LEU A 77 2.78 -11.92 -10.54
CA LEU A 77 2.99 -12.55 -11.83
C LEU A 77 1.68 -12.47 -12.61
N ARG A 78 1.71 -11.92 -13.82
CA ARG A 78 0.56 -11.80 -14.72
C ARG A 78 0.84 -12.51 -16.03
N ILE A 79 0.02 -13.51 -16.33
CA ILE A 79 0.09 -14.31 -17.57
C ILE A 79 -1.28 -14.22 -18.25
N PRO A 80 -1.46 -13.36 -19.26
CA PRO A 80 -2.72 -13.28 -20.00
C PRO A 80 -2.91 -14.50 -20.91
N PHE A 81 -4.04 -15.19 -20.79
CA PHE A 81 -4.38 -16.32 -21.65
C PHE A 81 -4.99 -15.81 -22.97
N LYS A 82 -4.44 -16.22 -24.10
CA LYS A 82 -5.09 -16.03 -25.41
C LYS A 82 -5.98 -17.24 -25.68
N THR A 83 -7.28 -17.11 -25.45
CA THR A 83 -8.25 -18.12 -25.89
C THR A 83 -8.59 -17.85 -27.37
N GLN A 84 -8.12 -18.71 -28.26
CA GLN A 84 -8.63 -18.78 -29.63
C GLN A 84 -9.96 -19.55 -29.57
N ILE A 85 -11.04 -18.89 -29.17
CA ILE A 85 -12.38 -19.45 -29.43
C ILE A 85 -12.60 -19.28 -30.92
N LYS A 86 -12.54 -20.40 -31.63
CA LYS A 86 -12.92 -20.52 -33.04
C LYS A 86 -14.43 -20.60 -33.17
#